data_AF-A0A7S0M7L1-F1
#
_entry.id   AF-A0A7S0M7L1-F1
#
_cell.length_a   1.000
_cell.length_b   1.000
_cell.length_c   1.000
_cell.angle_alpha   90.00
_cell.angle_beta   90.00
_cell.angle_gamma   90.00
#
_symmetry.space_group_name_H-M   'P 1'
#
loop_
_entity.id
_entity.type
_entity.pdbx_description
1 polymer ?
#
loop_
_entity_poly.entity_id
_entity_poly.type
_entity_poly.pdbx_seq_one_letter_code
_entity_poly.pdbx_strand_id
1 'polypeptide(L)'
;GRAQAFAVGRGVSADRRTATLVSERCVRMEPAMSSGRHYVELHMVEQGPNDKLVGVVQEGAAAGYPGENAGSWGWESDGYLLAEGNTITTSGPRFRAGSRVGLLLDFGAGRLTLVLDGAVT
;
A
#
# COMPACT_ATOMS: atom_id res chain seq x y z
N GLY A 1 -11.26 9.18 -10.47
CA GLY A 1 -11.69 8.66 -9.15
C GLY A 1 -10.80 9.22 -8.06
N ARG A 2 -11.20 9.08 -6.78
CA ARG A 2 -10.34 9.42 -5.63
C ARG A 2 -9.69 8.14 -5.09
N ALA A 3 -8.43 8.19 -4.68
CA ALA A 3 -7.69 7.05 -4.14
C ALA A 3 -6.90 7.41 -2.87
N GLN A 4 -6.70 6.42 -2.01
CA GLN A 4 -5.97 6.55 -0.75
C GLN A 4 -4.79 5.56 -0.74
N ALA A 5 -3.63 6.02 -0.29
CA ALA A 5 -2.53 5.13 0.08
C ALA A 5 -2.87 4.37 1.36
N PHE A 6 -2.29 3.18 1.51
CA PHE A 6 -2.79 2.19 2.46
C PHE A 6 -1.66 1.36 3.08
N ALA A 7 -1.78 1.08 4.38
CA ALA A 7 -1.03 0.04 5.06
C ALA A 7 -1.95 -0.76 6.03
N VAL A 8 -1.73 -2.07 6.18
CA VAL A 8 -2.54 -2.94 7.05
C VAL A 8 -2.19 -2.73 8.53
N GLY A 9 -2.97 -2.03 9.38
CA GLY A 9 -2.75 -2.12 10.85
C GLY A 9 -3.85 -1.74 11.85
N ARG A 10 -3.46 -1.71 13.14
CA ARG A 10 -4.29 -1.37 14.30
C ARG A 10 -3.48 -0.55 15.31
N GLY A 11 -3.56 0.78 15.18
CA GLY A 11 -2.95 1.73 16.08
C GLY A 11 -2.16 2.76 15.30
N VAL A 12 -2.72 3.96 15.17
CA VAL A 12 -2.05 5.11 14.54
C VAL A 12 -1.49 5.97 15.68
N SER A 13 -0.21 6.34 15.60
CA SER A 13 0.45 7.21 16.57
C SER A 13 -0.27 8.57 16.67
N ALA A 14 -0.06 9.29 17.77
CA ALA A 14 -0.70 10.58 18.01
C ALA A 14 -0.41 11.62 16.90
N ASP A 15 0.80 11.56 16.31
CA ASP A 15 1.20 12.41 15.18
C ASP A 15 0.70 11.91 13.81
N ARG A 16 0.02 10.76 13.80
CA ARG A 16 -0.53 10.09 12.62
C ARG A 16 0.47 9.71 11.54
N ARG A 17 1.75 9.52 11.91
CA ARG A 17 2.83 9.15 10.97
C ARG A 17 3.31 7.71 11.13
N THR A 18 2.96 7.05 12.22
CA THR A 18 3.31 5.65 12.48
C THR A 18 2.05 4.84 12.67
N ALA A 19 2.00 3.67 12.05
CA ALA A 19 0.94 2.70 12.29
C ALA A 19 1.55 1.38 12.75
N THR A 20 1.05 0.82 13.85
CA THR A 20 1.41 -0.53 14.30
C THR A 20 0.44 -1.52 13.71
N LEU A 21 0.99 -2.54 13.05
CA LEU A 21 0.25 -3.40 12.15
C LEU A 21 -0.01 -4.77 12.82
N VAL A 22 -1.17 -4.94 13.47
CA VAL A 22 -1.62 -6.24 14.04
C VAL A 22 -2.94 -6.70 13.41
N SER A 23 -2.97 -7.93 12.88
CA SER A 23 -4.08 -8.56 12.12
C SER A 23 -4.44 -7.92 10.76
N GLU A 24 -5.42 -8.47 10.04
CA GLU A 24 -5.98 -8.03 8.74
C GLU A 24 -6.68 -6.65 8.76
N ARG A 25 -6.46 -5.85 9.81
CA ARG A 25 -7.04 -4.50 9.91
C ARG A 25 -6.20 -3.52 9.16
N CYS A 26 -6.81 -2.46 8.66
CA CYS A 26 -6.22 -1.62 7.65
C CYS A 26 -6.36 -0.13 7.95
N VAL A 27 -5.32 0.63 7.61
CA VAL A 27 -5.27 2.09 7.77
C VAL A 27 -5.16 2.72 6.39
N ARG A 28 -6.14 3.60 6.09
CA ARG A 28 -6.17 4.41 4.87
C ARG A 28 -5.61 5.79 5.19
N MET A 29 -4.74 6.29 4.34
CA MET A 29 -4.23 7.66 4.45
C MET A 29 -5.33 8.66 4.08
N GLU A 30 -5.39 9.76 4.82
CA GLU A 30 -6.29 10.89 4.54
C GLU A 30 -5.47 12.19 4.33
N PRO A 31 -5.92 13.10 3.45
CA PRO A 31 -7.12 12.99 2.61
C PRO A 31 -6.90 12.09 1.37
N ALA A 32 -8.00 11.64 0.75
CA ALA A 32 -7.93 10.95 -0.53
C ALA A 32 -7.47 11.89 -1.66
N MET A 33 -6.59 11.37 -2.52
CA MET A 33 -6.02 12.04 -3.68
C MET A 33 -6.91 11.83 -4.91
N SER A 34 -7.05 12.81 -5.79
CA SER A 34 -8.03 12.75 -6.91
C SER A 34 -7.50 13.18 -8.27
N SER A 35 -6.32 13.79 -8.32
CA SER A 35 -5.71 14.36 -9.53
C SER A 35 -4.21 14.57 -9.33
N GLY A 36 -3.46 14.75 -10.42
CA GLY A 36 -2.02 15.02 -10.36
C GLY A 36 -1.15 13.79 -10.11
N ARG A 37 0.08 14.03 -9.64
CA ARG A 37 1.07 13.02 -9.27
C ARG A 37 1.36 13.10 -7.79
N HIS A 38 1.30 11.97 -7.09
CA HIS A 38 1.52 11.89 -5.65
C HIS A 38 2.48 10.76 -5.33
N TYR A 39 3.44 11.04 -4.46
CA TYR A 39 4.37 10.05 -3.95
C TYR A 39 4.16 9.89 -2.44
N VAL A 40 3.98 8.64 -2.01
CA VAL A 40 3.86 8.27 -0.60
C VAL A 40 4.96 7.26 -0.30
N GLU A 41 5.79 7.53 0.70
CA GLU A 41 6.82 6.60 1.16
C GLU A 41 6.45 6.06 2.55
N LEU A 42 6.51 4.74 2.70
CA LEU A 42 6.30 4.03 3.95
C LEU A 42 7.62 3.43 4.40
N HIS A 43 7.98 3.67 5.66
CA HIS A 43 9.18 3.12 6.27
C HIS A 43 8.81 1.89 7.08
N MET A 44 9.31 0.73 6.68
CA MET A 44 9.04 -0.53 7.36
C MET A 44 9.92 -0.62 8.61
N VAL A 45 9.42 -0.18 9.76
CA VAL A 45 10.22 -0.13 11.00
C VAL A 45 10.46 -1.54 11.57
N GLU A 46 9.40 -2.33 11.69
CA GLU A 46 9.42 -3.69 12.21
C GLU A 46 8.53 -4.60 11.37
N GLN A 47 8.88 -5.89 11.30
CA GLN A 47 8.10 -6.91 10.61
C GLN A 47 7.91 -8.12 11.53
N GLY A 48 6.67 -8.35 11.96
CA GLY A 48 6.28 -9.59 12.62
C GLY A 48 6.23 -10.79 11.65
N PRO A 49 5.82 -11.98 12.13
CA PRO A 49 5.89 -13.23 11.36
C PRO A 49 4.97 -13.28 10.14
N ASN A 50 3.93 -12.44 10.10
CA ASN A 50 2.98 -12.38 9.00
C ASN A 50 3.46 -11.41 7.93
N ASP A 51 3.05 -11.65 6.68
CA ASP A 51 3.27 -10.72 5.59
C ASP A 51 2.64 -9.35 5.85
N LYS A 52 3.21 -8.35 5.20
CA LYS A 52 2.78 -6.95 5.27
C LYS A 52 2.31 -6.53 3.90
N LEU A 53 1.20 -5.81 3.84
CA LEU A 53 0.64 -5.31 2.60
C LEU A 53 0.64 -3.79 2.61
N VAL A 54 1.13 -3.24 1.51
CA VAL A 54 0.99 -1.83 1.17
C VAL A 54 0.21 -1.72 -0.12
N GLY A 55 -0.46 -0.59 -0.35
CA GLY A 55 -1.13 -0.41 -1.63
C GLY A 55 -1.99 0.82 -1.72
N VAL A 56 -2.89 0.80 -2.69
CA VAL A 56 -3.83 1.89 -2.95
C VAL A 56 -5.23 1.34 -3.09
N VAL A 57 -6.19 2.11 -2.61
CA VAL A 57 -7.61 1.75 -2.66
C VAL A 57 -8.41 2.95 -3.15
N GLN A 58 -9.36 2.70 -4.02
CA GLN A 58 -10.34 3.69 -4.44
C GLN A 58 -11.24 4.07 -3.25
N GLU A 59 -11.55 5.36 -3.13
CA GLU A 59 -12.51 5.83 -2.13
C GLU A 59 -13.86 5.13 -2.34
N GLY A 60 -14.42 4.58 -1.25
CA GLY A 60 -15.67 3.81 -1.28
C GLY A 60 -15.52 2.31 -1.58
N ALA A 61 -14.32 1.82 -1.92
CA ALA A 61 -14.11 0.38 -2.05
C ALA A 61 -14.30 -0.34 -0.71
N ALA A 62 -14.73 -1.60 -0.79
CA ALA A 62 -15.05 -2.43 0.37
C ALA A 62 -13.90 -2.51 1.38
N ALA A 63 -14.25 -2.76 2.64
CA ALA A 63 -13.25 -3.02 3.68
C ALA A 63 -12.53 -4.34 3.36
N GLY A 64 -11.22 -4.36 3.59
CA GLY A 64 -10.35 -5.46 3.18
C GLY A 64 -8.90 -4.98 3.04
N TYR A 65 -7.99 -5.87 2.69
CA TYR A 65 -6.58 -5.53 2.41
C TYR A 65 -6.39 -5.02 0.98
N PRO A 66 -5.27 -4.33 0.65
CA PRO A 66 -5.05 -3.78 -0.68
C PRO A 66 -4.92 -4.88 -1.71
N GLY A 67 -5.69 -4.79 -2.78
CA GLY A 67 -5.72 -5.80 -3.83
C GLY A 67 -6.77 -6.90 -3.62
N GLU A 68 -7.43 -6.95 -2.46
CA GLU A 68 -8.48 -7.95 -2.18
C GLU A 68 -9.76 -7.69 -2.97
N ASN A 69 -10.15 -6.42 -3.10
CA ASN A 69 -11.46 -6.02 -3.61
C ASN A 69 -11.33 -5.18 -4.89
N ALA A 70 -12.40 -5.11 -5.68
CA ALA A 70 -12.46 -4.26 -6.86
C ALA A 70 -12.10 -2.79 -6.54
N GLY A 71 -11.31 -2.16 -7.41
CA GLY A 71 -10.77 -0.82 -7.16
C GLY A 71 -9.69 -0.77 -6.08
N SER A 72 -8.97 -1.87 -5.84
CA SER A 72 -7.82 -1.91 -4.93
C SER A 72 -6.64 -2.67 -5.52
N TRP A 73 -5.43 -2.22 -5.17
CA TRP A 73 -4.16 -2.78 -5.63
C TRP A 73 -3.20 -2.87 -4.45
N GLY A 74 -2.44 -3.96 -4.36
CA GLY A 74 -1.56 -4.25 -3.23
C GLY A 74 -0.23 -4.85 -3.63
N TRP A 75 0.73 -4.71 -2.72
CA TRP A 75 2.04 -5.33 -2.75
C TRP A 75 2.32 -5.97 -1.40
N GLU A 76 2.47 -7.29 -1.39
CA GLU A 76 2.86 -8.09 -0.25
C GLU A 76 4.39 -8.12 -0.07
N SER A 77 4.82 -8.22 1.19
CA SER A 77 6.24 -8.27 1.55
C SER A 77 7.01 -9.42 0.93
N ASP A 78 6.34 -10.51 0.56
CA ASP A 78 6.90 -11.68 -0.10
C ASP A 78 7.08 -11.52 -1.62
N GLY A 79 6.66 -10.37 -2.16
CA GLY A 79 6.80 -10.00 -3.57
C GLY A 79 5.52 -10.16 -4.39
N TYR A 80 4.39 -10.51 -3.78
CA TYR A 80 3.16 -10.71 -4.53
C TYR A 80 2.52 -9.36 -4.85
N LEU A 81 2.08 -9.19 -6.10
CA LEU A 81 1.27 -8.04 -6.50
C LEU A 81 -0.17 -8.49 -6.65
N LEU A 82 -1.08 -7.75 -6.04
CA LEU A 82 -2.51 -8.03 -5.99
C LEU A 82 -3.28 -6.92 -6.68
N ALA A 83 -4.33 -7.26 -7.42
CA ALA A 83 -5.30 -6.31 -7.93
C ALA A 83 -6.68 -6.93 -8.02
N GLU A 84 -7.66 -6.22 -7.47
CA GLU A 84 -9.07 -6.49 -7.70
C GLU A 84 -9.48 -7.95 -7.43
N GLY A 85 -8.92 -8.55 -6.36
CA GLY A 85 -9.17 -9.93 -5.94
C GLY A 85 -8.28 -10.97 -6.61
N ASN A 86 -7.28 -10.56 -7.38
CA ASN A 86 -6.40 -11.47 -8.12
C ASN A 86 -4.93 -11.22 -7.80
N THR A 87 -4.13 -12.29 -7.79
CA THR A 87 -2.66 -12.20 -7.82
C THR A 87 -2.20 -11.94 -9.25
N ILE A 88 -1.58 -10.78 -9.48
CA ILE A 88 -1.03 -10.39 -10.79
C ILE A 88 0.36 -11.00 -11.01
N THR A 89 1.19 -11.06 -9.96
CA THR A 89 2.50 -11.73 -10.00
C THR A 89 2.87 -12.23 -8.61
N THR A 90 3.70 -13.28 -8.58
CA THR A 90 4.27 -13.89 -7.37
C THR A 90 5.79 -13.69 -7.27
N SER A 91 6.36 -12.87 -8.16
CA SER A 91 7.82 -12.73 -8.34
C SER A 91 8.31 -11.29 -8.30
N GLY A 92 7.53 -10.38 -7.70
CA GLY A 92 7.95 -9.00 -7.48
C GLY A 92 9.06 -8.91 -6.42
N PRO A 93 9.72 -7.74 -6.31
CA PRO A 93 10.72 -7.53 -5.27
C PRO A 93 10.11 -7.65 -3.87
N ARG A 94 10.90 -8.17 -2.94
CA ARG A 94 10.50 -8.33 -1.53
C ARG A 94 10.93 -7.13 -0.72
N PHE A 95 10.07 -6.65 0.15
CA PHE A 95 10.42 -5.63 1.14
C PHE A 95 10.38 -6.21 2.54
N ARG A 96 11.18 -5.63 3.44
CA ARG A 96 11.34 -6.12 4.81
C ARG A 96 11.52 -4.97 5.80
N ALA A 97 11.65 -5.28 7.09
CA ALA A 97 12.10 -4.30 8.08
C ALA A 97 13.38 -3.57 7.58
N GLY A 98 13.38 -2.25 7.67
CA GLY A 98 14.40 -1.35 7.12
C GLY A 98 14.13 -0.84 5.69
N SER A 99 13.24 -1.48 4.93
CA SER A 99 12.92 -1.03 3.56
C SER A 99 12.10 0.26 3.55
N ARG A 100 12.32 1.08 2.51
CA ARG A 100 11.46 2.20 2.13
C ARG A 100 10.59 1.79 0.95
N VAL A 101 9.29 1.74 1.17
CA VAL A 101 8.32 1.30 0.16
C VAL A 101 7.52 2.50 -0.32
N GLY A 102 7.73 2.88 -1.57
CA GLY A 102 7.10 4.03 -2.21
C GLY A 102 5.95 3.64 -3.13
N LEU A 103 4.89 4.44 -3.10
CA LEU A 103 3.74 4.37 -3.99
C LEU A 103 3.65 5.68 -4.76
N LEU A 104 3.89 5.64 -6.07
CA LEU A 104 3.72 6.77 -6.97
C LEU A 104 2.40 6.61 -7.74
N LEU A 105 1.43 7.47 -7.42
CA LEU A 105 0.15 7.56 -8.12
C LEU A 105 0.22 8.67 -9.17
N ASP A 106 0.02 8.32 -10.44
CA ASP A 106 -0.17 9.26 -11.55
C ASP A 106 -1.60 9.15 -12.08
N PHE A 107 -2.46 10.10 -11.69
CA PHE A 107 -3.85 10.12 -12.13
C PHE A 107 -4.02 10.55 -13.59
N GLY A 108 -3.05 11.29 -14.16
CA GLY A 108 -3.09 11.68 -15.57
C GLY A 108 -2.77 10.52 -16.50
N ALA A 109 -1.89 9.62 -16.06
CA ALA A 109 -1.53 8.41 -16.78
C ALA A 109 -2.34 7.16 -16.36
N GLY A 110 -3.13 7.25 -15.29
CA GLY A 110 -3.84 6.09 -14.73
C GLY A 110 -2.88 5.00 -14.22
N ARG A 111 -1.74 5.40 -13.65
CA ARG A 111 -0.64 4.48 -13.30
C ARG A 111 -0.31 4.51 -11.81
N LEU A 112 -0.20 3.33 -11.23
CA LEU A 112 0.50 3.09 -9.97
C LEU A 112 1.91 2.57 -10.28
N THR A 113 2.92 3.19 -9.68
CA THR A 113 4.31 2.70 -9.75
C THR A 113 4.79 2.41 -8.34
N LEU A 114 5.39 1.22 -8.17
CA LEU A 114 5.97 0.77 -6.92
C LEU A 114 7.46 1.12 -6.91
N VAL A 115 7.95 1.53 -5.74
CA VAL A 115 9.34 1.93 -5.53
C VAL A 115 9.85 1.23 -4.29
N LEU A 116 11.01 0.57 -4.38
CA LEU A 116 11.68 -0.03 -3.24
C LEU A 116 13.08 0.56 -3.08
N ASP A 117 13.33 1.13 -1.91
CA ASP A 117 14.63 1.71 -1.55
C ASP A 117 15.17 2.74 -2.56
N GLY A 118 14.25 3.43 -3.25
CA GLY A 118 14.52 4.45 -4.26
C GLY A 118 14.58 3.93 -5.71
N ALA A 119 14.50 2.60 -5.93
CA ALA A 119 14.45 2.01 -7.25
C ALA A 119 13.01 1.70 -7.68
N VAL A 120 12.68 2.00 -8.94
CA VAL A 120 11.39 1.59 -9.53
C VAL A 120 11.41 0.07 -9.72
N THR A 121 10.35 -0.58 -9.25
CA THR A 121 10.15 -2.03 -9.33
C THR A 121 9.13 -2.41 -10.39
#